data_AF-A0A1K1RCM7-F1
#
_entry.id   AF-A0A1K1RCM7-F1
#
_cell.length_a   1.000
_cell.length_b   1.000
_cell.length_c   1.000
_cell.angle_alpha   90.00
_cell.angle_beta   90.00
_cell.angle_gamma   90.00
#
_symmetry.space_group_name_H-M   'P 1'
#
loop_
_entity.id
_entity.type
_entity.pdbx_description
1 polymer ?
#
loop_
_entity_poly.entity_id
_entity_poly.type
_entity_poly.pdbx_seq_one_letter_code
_entity_poly.pdbx_strand_id
1 'polypeptide(L)'
;MKFKYITLAFLFCCALTNAQTKKEKRADDKFESYQYAEAIDVYERLIDLGYSSETIYRKLANSNYLNARYENAAAWYKKLVNLEGATVDPEEIYKYALTLKSLGNYDESDTWMRKF
;
A
#
# COMPACT_ATOMS: atom_id res chain seq x y z
N MET A 1 11.17 -22.70 34.25
CA MET A 1 12.00 -22.31 33.09
C MET A 1 11.18 -22.04 31.83
N LYS A 2 10.19 -22.88 31.46
CA LYS A 2 9.31 -22.68 30.27
C LYS A 2 8.55 -21.33 30.24
N PHE A 3 8.08 -20.84 31.38
CA PHE A 3 7.39 -19.53 31.49
C PHE A 3 8.28 -18.31 31.15
N LYS A 4 9.59 -18.37 31.46
CA LYS A 4 10.54 -17.29 31.11
C LYS A 4 10.74 -17.16 29.60
N TYR A 5 10.73 -18.27 28.87
CA TYR A 5 10.85 -18.26 27.41
C TYR A 5 9.57 -17.77 26.73
N ILE A 6 8.39 -18.05 27.31
CA ILE A 6 7.10 -17.53 26.82
C ILE A 6 7.03 -16.01 27.01
N THR A 7 7.42 -15.49 28.17
CA THR A 7 7.46 -14.03 28.41
C THR A 7 8.49 -13.33 27.51
N LEU A 8 9.64 -13.97 27.24
CA LEU A 8 10.67 -13.41 26.36
C LEU A 8 10.23 -13.41 24.88
N ALA A 9 9.53 -14.45 24.43
CA ALA A 9 8.95 -14.52 23.09
C ALA A 9 7.83 -13.48 22.90
N PHE A 10 7.00 -13.26 23.93
CA PHE A 10 5.97 -12.22 23.89
C PHE A 10 6.56 -10.81 23.81
N LEU A 11 7.61 -10.52 24.60
CA LEU A 11 8.32 -9.24 24.56
C LEU A 11 8.97 -8.98 23.18
N PHE A 12 9.50 -10.03 22.56
CA PHE A 12 10.08 -9.95 21.21
C PHE A 12 9.00 -9.66 20.15
N CYS A 13 7.82 -10.28 20.26
CA CYS A 13 6.70 -10.04 19.35
C CYS A 13 6.20 -8.57 19.42
N CYS A 14 6.12 -7.99 20.63
CA CYS A 14 5.75 -6.59 20.80
C CYS A 14 6.80 -5.61 20.23
N ALA A 15 8.08 -5.96 20.23
CA ALA A 15 9.12 -5.11 19.63
C ALA A 15 8.99 -5.02 18.10
N LEU A 16 8.57 -6.11 17.45
CA LEU A 16 8.38 -6.17 15.99
C LEU A 16 7.21 -5.30 15.53
N THR A 17 6.09 -5.28 16.28
CA THR A 17 4.93 -4.42 15.94
C THR A 17 5.25 -2.94 16.10
N ASN A 18 5.95 -2.56 17.18
CA ASN A 18 6.40 -1.18 17.38
C ASN A 18 7.38 -0.71 16.29
N ALA A 19 8.23 -1.60 15.78
CA ALA A 19 9.15 -1.29 14.69
C ALA A 19 8.42 -1.11 13.35
N GLN A 20 7.37 -1.90 13.09
CA GLN A 20 6.51 -1.74 11.92
C GLN A 20 5.82 -0.37 11.92
N THR A 21 5.14 -0.02 13.01
CA THR A 21 4.38 1.25 13.12
C THR A 21 5.27 2.47 12.89
N LYS A 22 6.52 2.46 13.39
CA LYS A 22 7.47 3.57 13.17
C LYS A 22 7.88 3.73 11.71
N LYS A 23 8.07 2.62 10.99
CA LYS A 23 8.46 2.66 9.57
C LYS A 23 7.30 3.11 8.70
N GLU A 24 6.08 2.64 8.98
CA GLU A 24 4.85 3.05 8.29
C GLU A 24 4.59 4.55 8.48
N LYS A 25 4.67 5.03 9.73
CA LYS A 25 4.54 6.47 10.02
C LYS A 25 5.53 7.33 9.24
N ARG A 26 6.79 6.90 9.11
CA ARG A 26 7.79 7.63 8.32
C ARG A 26 7.41 7.70 6.85
N ALA A 27 6.80 6.65 6.30
CA ALA A 27 6.31 6.63 4.92
C ALA A 27 5.12 7.58 4.76
N ASP A 28 4.19 7.56 5.71
CA ASP A 28 3.04 8.47 5.74
C ASP A 28 3.49 9.93 5.78
N ASP A 29 4.43 10.29 6.67
CA ASP A 29 4.97 11.66 6.78
C ASP A 29 5.55 12.15 5.43
N LYS A 30 6.20 11.26 4.66
CA LYS A 30 6.70 11.56 3.32
C LYS A 30 5.58 11.74 2.30
N PHE A 31 4.58 10.87 2.33
CA PHE A 31 3.42 10.96 1.47
C PHE A 31 2.65 12.28 1.66
N GLU A 32 2.35 12.63 2.92
CA GLU A 32 1.64 13.87 3.26
C GLU A 32 2.48 15.13 2.94
N SER A 33 3.81 14.99 2.88
CA SER A 33 4.74 16.05 2.46
C SER A 33 4.98 16.09 0.94
N TYR A 34 4.17 15.39 0.13
CA TYR A 34 4.29 15.31 -1.33
C TYR A 34 5.62 14.68 -1.83
N GLN A 35 6.36 14.01 -0.96
CA GLN A 35 7.61 13.31 -1.28
C GLN A 35 7.31 11.88 -1.74
N TYR A 36 6.57 11.76 -2.84
CA TYR A 36 6.01 10.48 -3.29
C TYR A 36 7.07 9.46 -3.70
N ALA A 37 8.18 9.89 -4.31
CA ALA A 37 9.27 8.98 -4.65
C ALA A 37 9.87 8.35 -3.39
N GLU A 38 10.15 9.15 -2.37
CA GLU A 38 10.70 8.66 -1.11
C GLU A 38 9.67 7.84 -0.31
N ALA A 39 8.38 8.18 -0.40
CA ALA A 39 7.32 7.37 0.19
C ALA A 39 7.25 5.99 -0.45
N ILE A 40 7.33 5.91 -1.79
CA ILE A 40 7.36 4.63 -2.54
C ILE A 40 8.52 3.77 -2.04
N ASP A 41 9.74 4.31 -1.97
CA ASP A 41 10.92 3.56 -1.54
C ASP A 41 10.73 2.95 -0.13
N VAL A 42 10.10 3.69 0.79
CA VAL A 42 9.86 3.20 2.16
C VAL A 42 8.77 2.13 2.19
N TYR A 43 7.66 2.30 1.46
CA TYR A 43 6.60 1.29 1.41
C TYR A 43 7.03 0.02 0.67
N GLU A 44 7.81 0.12 -0.42
CA GLU A 44 8.38 -1.06 -1.09
C GLU A 44 9.30 -1.84 -0.14
N ARG A 45 10.11 -1.14 0.65
CA ARG A 45 10.92 -1.79 1.68
C ARG A 45 10.09 -2.44 2.79
N LEU A 46 8.88 -1.93 3.08
CA LEU A 46 7.96 -2.60 4.01
C LEU A 46 7.45 -3.91 3.41
N ILE A 47 7.09 -3.92 2.13
CA ILE A 47 6.70 -5.13 1.40
C ILE A 47 7.83 -6.17 1.41
N ASP A 48 9.08 -5.76 1.13
CA ASP A 48 10.24 -6.66 1.13
C ASP A 48 10.49 -7.31 2.49
N LEU A 49 10.10 -6.62 3.57
CA LEU A 49 10.18 -7.13 4.94
C LEU A 49 8.97 -8.01 5.32
N GLY A 50 8.06 -8.27 4.39
CA GLY A 50 6.86 -9.08 4.59
C GLY A 50 5.66 -8.33 5.17
N TYR A 51 5.72 -6.99 5.27
CA TYR A 51 4.59 -6.20 5.70
C TYR A 51 3.67 -5.91 4.51
N SER A 52 2.50 -6.55 4.50
CA SER A 52 1.44 -6.29 3.53
C SER A 52 0.14 -5.96 4.25
N SER A 53 -0.47 -4.83 3.91
CA SER A 53 -1.78 -4.41 4.42
C SER A 53 -2.52 -3.63 3.35
N GLU A 54 -3.84 -3.48 3.53
CA GLU A 54 -4.68 -2.60 2.72
C GLU A 54 -4.07 -1.20 2.62
N THR A 55 -3.65 -0.62 3.76
CA THR A 55 -3.01 0.70 3.85
C THR A 55 -1.73 0.79 3.01
N ILE A 56 -0.86 -0.21 3.09
CA ILE A 56 0.41 -0.22 2.34
C ILE A 56 0.13 -0.28 0.83
N TYR A 57 -0.81 -1.13 0.39
CA TYR A 57 -1.17 -1.19 -1.04
C TYR A 57 -1.81 0.10 -1.54
N ARG A 58 -2.74 0.67 -0.77
CA ARG A 58 -3.36 1.98 -1.04
C ARG A 58 -2.32 3.09 -1.18
N LYS A 59 -1.40 3.20 -0.23
CA LYS A 59 -0.37 4.25 -0.24
C LYS A 59 0.63 4.04 -1.37
N LEU A 60 1.03 2.81 -1.68
CA LEU A 60 1.88 2.52 -2.84
C LEU A 60 1.19 2.88 -4.16
N ALA A 61 -0.08 2.49 -4.33
CA ALA A 61 -0.84 2.79 -5.53
C ALA A 61 -1.00 4.30 -5.73
N ASN A 62 -1.44 5.02 -4.68
CA ASN A 62 -1.62 6.46 -4.72
C ASN A 62 -0.29 7.22 -4.93
N SER A 63 0.80 6.80 -4.27
CA SER A 63 2.10 7.46 -4.45
C SER A 63 2.63 7.28 -5.87
N ASN A 64 2.53 6.07 -6.43
CA ASN A 64 2.93 5.81 -7.81
C ASN A 64 2.04 6.59 -8.79
N TYR A 65 0.72 6.66 -8.56
CA TYR A 65 -0.20 7.45 -9.38
C TYR A 65 0.17 8.94 -9.38
N LEU A 66 0.36 9.53 -8.19
CA LEU A 66 0.71 10.94 -8.02
C LEU A 66 2.11 11.28 -8.56
N ASN A 67 3.00 10.29 -8.64
CA ASN A 67 4.32 10.42 -9.25
C ASN A 67 4.37 9.96 -10.72
N ALA A 68 3.22 9.82 -11.38
CA ALA A 68 3.06 9.38 -12.78
C ALA A 68 3.72 8.04 -13.14
N ARG A 69 3.95 7.16 -12.15
CA ARG A 69 4.45 5.79 -12.33
C ARG A 69 3.28 4.82 -12.54
N TYR A 70 2.57 4.98 -13.66
CA TYR A 70 1.27 4.32 -13.85
C TYR A 70 1.33 2.80 -13.91
N GLU A 71 2.41 2.20 -14.43
CA GLU A 71 2.58 0.75 -14.44
C GLU A 71 2.57 0.16 -13.02
N ASN A 72 3.36 0.76 -12.13
CA ASN A 72 3.42 0.38 -10.73
C ASN A 72 2.10 0.70 -10.01
N ALA A 73 1.49 1.86 -10.27
CA ALA A 73 0.21 2.22 -9.69
C ALA A 73 -0.87 1.19 -10.04
N ALA A 74 -0.94 0.75 -11.31
CA ALA A 74 -1.89 -0.27 -11.76
C ALA A 74 -1.67 -1.60 -11.04
N ALA A 75 -0.42 -2.02 -10.86
CA ALA A 75 -0.09 -3.24 -10.14
C ALA A 75 -0.54 -3.18 -8.66
N TRP A 76 -0.32 -2.06 -7.99
CA TRP A 76 -0.70 -1.89 -6.58
C TRP A 76 -2.20 -1.71 -6.40
N TYR A 77 -2.89 -0.95 -7.26
CA TYR A 77 -4.35 -0.88 -7.24
C TYR A 77 -4.97 -2.25 -7.50
N LYS A 78 -4.44 -3.03 -8.45
CA LYS A 78 -4.91 -4.40 -8.69
C LYS A 78 -4.77 -5.28 -7.46
N LYS A 79 -3.70 -5.14 -6.66
CA LYS A 79 -3.56 -5.85 -5.38
C LYS A 79 -4.57 -5.36 -4.35
N LEU A 80 -4.78 -4.05 -4.25
CA LEU A 80 -5.75 -3.45 -3.31
C LEU A 80 -7.16 -3.95 -3.58
N VAL A 81 -7.64 -3.88 -4.83
CA VAL A 81 -9.02 -4.27 -5.17
C VAL A 81 -9.28 -5.77 -5.14
N ASN A 82 -8.23 -6.58 -5.15
CA ASN A 82 -8.32 -8.04 -5.03
C ASN A 82 -7.99 -8.53 -3.60
N LEU A 83 -7.70 -7.62 -2.66
CA LEU A 83 -7.44 -7.97 -1.28
C LEU A 83 -8.76 -8.33 -0.60
N GLU A 84 -8.87 -9.56 -0.08
CA GLU A 84 -10.08 -10.04 0.59
C GLU A 84 -10.41 -9.16 1.81
N GLY A 85 -11.67 -8.71 1.88
CA GLY A 85 -12.14 -7.85 2.97
C GLY A 85 -11.65 -6.39 2.90
N ALA A 86 -10.92 -6.00 1.86
CA ALA A 86 -10.46 -4.63 1.72
C ALA A 86 -11.63 -3.68 1.47
N THR A 87 -11.60 -2.53 2.14
CA THR A 87 -12.50 -1.41 1.79
C THR A 87 -11.82 -0.60 0.71
N VAL A 88 -12.43 -0.44 -0.45
CA VAL A 88 -11.89 0.39 -1.54
C VAL A 88 -12.78 1.58 -1.75
N ASP A 89 -12.25 2.77 -1.56
CA ASP A 89 -13.04 4.00 -1.67
C ASP A 89 -13.30 4.36 -3.14
N PRO A 90 -14.41 5.05 -3.46
CA PRO A 90 -14.70 5.46 -4.84
C PRO A 90 -13.56 6.23 -5.50
N GLU A 91 -12.84 7.08 -4.76
CA GLU A 91 -11.68 7.80 -5.29
C GLU A 91 -10.56 6.86 -5.78
N GLU A 92 -10.37 5.72 -5.12
CA GLU A 92 -9.36 4.72 -5.50
C GLU A 92 -9.78 3.94 -6.73
N ILE A 93 -11.07 3.60 -6.84
CA ILE A 93 -11.65 2.99 -8.05
C ILE A 93 -11.45 3.93 -9.24
N TYR A 94 -11.77 5.22 -9.05
CA TYR A 94 -11.60 6.24 -10.07
C TYR A 94 -10.13 6.40 -10.50
N LYS A 95 -9.20 6.54 -9.54
CA LYS A 95 -7.76 6.62 -9.85
C LYS A 95 -7.23 5.36 -10.52
N TYR A 96 -7.72 4.18 -10.14
CA TYR A 96 -7.33 2.95 -10.80
C TYR A 96 -7.78 2.93 -12.26
N ALA A 97 -9.04 3.30 -12.54
CA ALA A 97 -9.53 3.43 -13.90
C ALA A 97 -8.70 4.43 -14.73
N LEU A 98 -8.39 5.61 -14.18
CA LEU A 98 -7.53 6.60 -14.83
C LEU A 98 -6.10 6.09 -15.09
N THR A 99 -5.56 5.31 -14.15
CA THR A 99 -4.24 4.68 -14.29
C THR A 99 -4.26 3.72 -15.48
N LEU A 100 -5.27 2.86 -15.57
CA LEU A 100 -5.45 1.92 -16.68
C LEU A 100 -5.61 2.65 -18.02
N LYS A 101 -6.41 3.73 -18.04
CA LYS A 101 -6.56 4.59 -19.22
C LYS A 101 -5.23 5.19 -19.67
N SER A 102 -4.40 5.64 -18.73
CA SER A 102 -3.08 6.23 -19.01
C SER A 102 -2.10 5.20 -19.60
N LEU A 103 -2.30 3.92 -19.31
CA LEU A 103 -1.56 2.80 -19.89
C LEU A 103 -2.15 2.28 -21.21
N GLY A 104 -3.27 2.85 -21.68
CA GLY A 104 -3.97 2.38 -22.87
C GLY A 104 -4.88 1.16 -22.67
N ASN A 105 -5.08 0.72 -21.43
CA ASN A 105 -5.97 -0.40 -21.08
C ASN A 105 -7.43 0.08 -20.99
N TYR A 106 -7.99 0.53 -22.11
CA TYR A 106 -9.29 1.19 -22.15
C TYR A 106 -10.45 0.31 -21.69
N ASP A 107 -10.50 -0.96 -22.11
CA ASP A 107 -11.59 -1.89 -21.72
C ASP A 107 -11.64 -2.13 -20.20
N GLU A 108 -10.46 -2.28 -19.59
CA GLU A 108 -10.35 -2.47 -18.14
C GLU A 108 -10.66 -1.15 -17.41
N SER A 109 -10.16 -0.02 -17.91
CA SER A 109 -10.51 1.32 -17.41
C SER A 109 -12.03 1.52 -17.38
N ASP A 110 -12.72 1.26 -18.49
CA ASP A 110 -14.18 1.43 -18.58
C ASP A 110 -14.93 0.50 -17.62
N THR A 111 -14.40 -0.70 -17.41
CA THR A 111 -14.95 -1.64 -16.44
C THR A 111 -14.85 -1.12 -15.00
N TRP A 112 -13.71 -0.53 -14.63
CA TRP A 112 -13.55 0.07 -13.30
C TRP A 112 -14.29 1.39 -13.17
N MET A 113 -14.37 2.20 -14.21
CA MET A 113 -15.11 3.46 -14.22
C MET A 113 -16.61 3.25 -13.97
N ARG A 114 -17.19 2.12 -14.43
CA ARG A 114 -18.59 1.77 -14.13
C ARG A 114 -18.85 1.37 -12.68
N LYS A 115 -17.81 1.09 -11.91
CA LYS A 115 -17.90 0.74 -10.49
C LYS A 115 -17.74 1.97 -9.57
N PHE A 116 -17.33 3.11 -10.12
CA PHE A 116 -17.29 4.41 -9.45
C PHE A 116 -18.66 5.08 -9.57
#